data_AF-M7NSE1-F1
#
_entry.id   AF-M7NSE1-F1
#
_cell.length_a   1.000
_cell.length_b   1.000
_cell.length_c   1.000
_cell.angle_alpha   90.00
_cell.angle_beta   90.00
_cell.angle_gamma   90.00
#
_symmetry.space_group_name_H-M   'P 1'
#
loop_
_entity.id
_entity.type
_entity.pdbx_description
1 polymer ?
#
loop_
_entity_poly.entity_id
_entity_poly.type
_entity_poly.pdbx_seq_one_letter_code
_entity_poly.pdbx_strand_id
1 'polypeptide(L)'
;MNLSCLQYLPLQLPSGAGGPSCRLLLGILLLVGVPAMLSAQVAQAREGLPVSLQLEPQKLPFTPSEFWIADVQDERDIRSAVAWLLPAGPEPTGSATQAIDLKGGGHAAIRRFVQQSLPANKKLRPLQIRLKGCSITETPGQAGKVEGRISVSMEFDLQTEAGPVHLTSYTGGVRYSRDARHHAVVEPALRQSLSRALEYLQDWMNEQAPHNEKLARGVKIFFTDYSNPLAIDTVYYSPERPLRWDDFKAAPSRSSRFAASVFPSFAYRGSSEVVEGYIHLTLSMRVYVLMENSWVKPASRDAYGLNHEQRHFDLVKLVVERFKQQLQAQRYPVADYNGLIATQYIDFFREMNKVQEAYDGETGHGLNRAAQQRWNEKIDAELRSFGIKE
;
A
#
# COMPACT_ATOMS: atom_id res chain seq x y z
N MET A 1 23.91 -19.04 -27.05
CA MET A 1 23.98 -19.71 -28.37
C MET A 1 23.63 -18.69 -29.44
N ASN A 2 24.40 -18.73 -30.53
CA ASN A 2 24.36 -17.92 -31.75
C ASN A 2 24.99 -16.51 -31.73
N LEU A 3 26.19 -16.53 -32.30
CA LEU A 3 27.12 -15.50 -32.71
C LEU A 3 26.83 -14.97 -34.13
N SER A 4 27.56 -13.90 -34.48
CA SER A 4 28.06 -13.52 -35.82
C SER A 4 27.14 -12.59 -36.64
N CYS A 5 27.47 -11.31 -36.92
CA CYS A 5 28.69 -10.68 -37.46
C CYS A 5 29.00 -11.09 -38.91
N LEU A 6 28.86 -10.13 -39.84
CA LEU A 6 29.40 -10.19 -41.21
C LEU A 6 29.92 -8.80 -41.61
N GLN A 7 31.15 -8.82 -42.11
CA GLN A 7 32.03 -7.72 -42.54
C GLN A 7 31.60 -7.14 -43.90
N TYR A 8 32.08 -5.94 -44.27
CA TYR A 8 32.68 -5.64 -45.59
C TYR A 8 33.44 -4.28 -45.55
N LEU A 9 34.75 -4.31 -45.82
CA LEU A 9 35.61 -3.23 -46.34
C LEU A 9 35.42 -3.13 -47.88
N PRO A 10 36.13 -2.28 -48.69
CA PRO A 10 37.13 -1.21 -48.45
C PRO A 10 36.90 0.06 -49.32
N LEU A 11 37.76 1.10 -49.20
CA LEU A 11 38.62 1.61 -50.31
C LEU A 11 39.37 2.88 -49.88
N GLN A 12 40.66 2.94 -50.22
CA GLN A 12 41.54 4.09 -49.95
C GLN A 12 42.50 4.29 -51.14
N LEU A 13 42.96 5.55 -51.26
CA LEU A 13 44.15 6.06 -51.98
C LEU A 13 43.98 6.47 -53.47
N PRO A 14 44.85 7.36 -54.02
CA PRO A 14 46.11 7.88 -53.45
C PRO A 14 46.37 9.40 -53.53
N SER A 15 47.36 9.81 -52.73
CA SER A 15 48.17 11.03 -52.81
C SER A 15 49.53 10.72 -53.45
N GLY A 16 50.01 11.58 -54.37
CA GLY A 16 51.44 11.69 -54.77
C GLY A 16 51.97 13.06 -54.30
N ALA A 17 53.10 13.19 -53.59
CA ALA A 17 54.50 12.85 -53.87
C ALA A 17 55.26 14.00 -54.56
N GLY A 18 56.34 14.45 -53.91
CA GLY A 18 57.39 15.29 -54.53
C GLY A 18 58.16 16.17 -53.55
N GLY A 19 59.30 15.69 -53.03
CA GLY A 19 60.36 16.52 -52.41
C GLY A 19 61.25 17.18 -53.50
N PRO A 20 62.58 17.36 -53.30
CA PRO A 20 63.37 17.46 -52.06
C PRO A 20 64.43 18.60 -52.11
N SER A 21 65.31 18.62 -51.09
CA SER A 21 66.79 18.88 -51.18
C SER A 21 67.36 20.14 -50.51
N CYS A 22 68.26 19.88 -49.54
CA CYS A 22 69.70 20.21 -49.56
C CYS A 22 70.30 21.11 -48.45
N ARG A 23 71.04 20.42 -47.55
CA ARG A 23 72.41 20.67 -47.01
C ARG A 23 72.72 21.77 -45.96
N LEU A 24 73.14 21.26 -44.78
CA LEU A 24 74.31 21.56 -43.92
C LEU A 24 74.97 22.97 -43.99
N LEU A 25 75.16 23.64 -42.84
CA LEU A 25 76.38 23.57 -41.99
C LEU A 25 76.31 24.50 -40.77
N LEU A 26 77.07 24.09 -39.73
CA LEU A 26 77.50 24.74 -38.48
C LEU A 26 77.39 26.27 -38.31
N GLY A 27 77.00 26.67 -37.08
CA GLY A 27 77.91 27.48 -36.24
C GLY A 27 77.48 28.89 -35.83
N ILE A 28 77.09 29.02 -34.56
CA ILE A 28 77.63 29.99 -33.57
C ILE A 28 77.13 31.47 -33.57
N LEU A 29 76.63 31.84 -32.38
CA LEU A 29 76.59 33.14 -31.67
C LEU A 29 75.57 34.25 -32.04
N LEU A 30 74.63 34.43 -31.08
CA LEU A 30 74.32 35.65 -30.29
C LEU A 30 73.69 36.91 -30.95
N LEU A 31 72.73 37.45 -30.18
CA LEU A 31 72.21 38.83 -30.07
C LEU A 31 70.93 39.25 -30.84
N VAL A 32 69.81 39.15 -30.10
CA VAL A 32 68.82 40.20 -29.75
C VAL A 32 68.19 41.04 -30.88
N GLY A 33 66.86 40.94 -30.96
CA GLY A 33 65.98 42.05 -31.37
C GLY A 33 64.84 41.67 -32.32
N VAL A 34 63.65 41.34 -31.80
CA VAL A 34 62.41 41.30 -32.60
C VAL A 34 61.32 42.08 -31.86
N PRO A 35 60.67 43.09 -32.48
CA PRO A 35 59.49 43.72 -31.92
C PRO A 35 58.27 42.84 -32.19
N ALA A 36 57.57 42.45 -31.13
CA ALA A 36 56.30 41.73 -31.23
C ALA A 36 55.18 42.71 -31.65
N MET A 37 54.58 42.46 -32.82
CA MET A 37 53.30 43.06 -33.19
C MET A 37 52.19 42.48 -32.30
N LEU A 38 51.48 43.34 -31.57
CA LEU A 38 50.23 43.00 -30.90
C LEU A 38 49.10 42.94 -31.93
N SER A 39 48.67 41.73 -32.26
CA SER A 39 47.37 41.48 -32.89
C SER A 39 46.36 41.13 -31.80
N ALA A 40 45.63 42.12 -31.30
CA ALA A 40 44.53 41.90 -30.37
C ALA A 40 43.29 41.40 -31.13
N GLN A 41 43.07 40.08 -31.16
CA GLN A 41 41.76 39.52 -31.49
C GLN A 41 40.86 39.61 -30.26
N VAL A 42 39.97 40.61 -30.24
CA VAL A 42 38.87 40.67 -29.28
C VAL A 42 37.78 39.70 -29.78
N ALA A 43 37.85 38.44 -29.34
CA ALA A 43 36.69 37.55 -29.37
C ALA A 43 35.75 37.97 -28.24
N GLN A 44 34.73 38.78 -28.54
CA GLN A 44 33.60 38.98 -27.62
C GLN A 44 32.78 37.68 -27.56
N ALA A 45 33.16 36.77 -26.66
CA ALA A 45 32.23 35.80 -26.13
C ALA A 45 31.14 36.59 -25.38
N ARG A 46 29.98 36.80 -26.03
CA ARG A 46 28.77 37.24 -25.34
C ARG A 46 28.29 36.06 -24.49
N GLU A 47 28.84 35.94 -23.29
CA GLU A 47 28.22 35.13 -22.25
C GLU A 47 26.86 35.74 -21.93
N GLY A 48 25.79 35.11 -22.43
CA GLY A 48 24.43 35.44 -22.01
C GLY A 48 24.31 35.24 -20.50
N LEU A 49 23.61 36.14 -19.83
CA LEU A 49 23.39 36.07 -18.39
C LEU A 49 22.89 34.66 -17.99
N PRO A 50 23.41 34.07 -16.90
CA PRO A 50 23.00 32.74 -16.47
C PRO A 50 21.50 32.73 -16.16
N VAL A 51 20.77 31.79 -16.78
CA VAL A 51 19.34 31.62 -16.55
C VAL A 51 19.13 31.16 -15.12
N SER A 52 18.41 31.95 -14.32
CA SER A 52 18.00 31.58 -12.96
C SER A 52 16.54 31.14 -12.98
N LEU A 53 16.28 29.87 -12.68
CA LEU A 53 14.93 29.33 -12.51
C LEU A 53 14.55 29.37 -11.03
N GLN A 54 13.64 30.25 -10.64
CA GLN A 54 13.09 30.30 -9.30
C GLN A 54 11.66 29.78 -9.32
N LEU A 55 11.43 28.58 -8.77
CA LEU A 55 10.10 28.01 -8.68
C LEU A 55 9.26 28.78 -7.65
N GLU A 56 8.20 29.44 -8.12
CA GLU A 56 7.34 30.23 -7.25
C GLU A 56 6.23 29.35 -6.63
N PRO A 57 5.91 29.48 -5.34
CA PRO A 57 4.78 28.79 -4.75
C PRO A 57 3.45 29.31 -5.33
N GLN A 58 2.44 28.44 -5.42
CA GLN A 58 1.11 28.82 -5.89
C GLN A 58 0.04 28.15 -5.04
N LYS A 59 -0.93 28.92 -4.55
CA LYS A 59 -2.11 28.34 -3.91
C LYS A 59 -2.90 27.54 -4.94
N LEU A 60 -3.11 26.27 -4.67
CA LEU A 60 -3.91 25.40 -5.52
C LEU A 60 -5.41 25.65 -5.29
N PRO A 61 -6.28 25.42 -6.30
CA PRO A 61 -7.71 25.69 -6.22
C PRO A 61 -8.48 24.65 -5.40
N PHE A 62 -7.84 24.00 -4.43
CA PHE A 62 -8.43 23.00 -3.54
C PHE A 62 -7.72 22.99 -2.18
N THR A 63 -8.35 22.35 -1.20
CA THR A 63 -7.77 22.08 0.12
C THR A 63 -7.94 20.60 0.44
N PRO A 64 -6.85 19.86 0.70
CA PRO A 64 -6.94 18.43 1.03
C PRO A 64 -7.81 18.15 2.25
N SER A 65 -8.77 17.23 2.08
CA SER A 65 -9.62 16.69 3.15
C SER A 65 -9.19 15.30 3.62
N GLU A 66 -8.45 14.55 2.80
CA GLU A 66 -8.09 13.15 3.08
C GLU A 66 -6.63 12.96 3.51
N PHE A 67 -5.76 13.94 3.25
CA PHE A 67 -4.32 13.82 3.47
C PHE A 67 -3.63 15.15 3.79
N TRP A 68 -2.36 15.05 4.20
CA TRP A 68 -1.40 16.15 4.13
C TRP A 68 -0.04 15.60 3.67
N ILE A 69 0.80 16.45 3.07
CA ILE A 69 2.13 16.03 2.63
C ILE A 69 3.11 16.13 3.80
N ALA A 70 3.54 14.98 4.29
CA ALA A 70 4.51 14.84 5.37
C ALA A 70 5.94 15.14 4.92
N ASP A 71 6.33 14.62 3.76
CA ASP A 71 7.65 14.87 3.21
C ASP A 71 7.70 14.70 1.69
N VAL A 72 8.74 15.27 1.08
CA VAL A 72 9.09 15.09 -0.33
C VAL A 72 10.53 14.57 -0.37
N GLN A 73 10.72 13.35 -0.85
CA GLN A 73 12.03 12.74 -1.05
C GLN A 73 12.46 12.86 -2.51
N ASP A 74 13.72 13.21 -2.73
CA ASP A 74 14.31 13.26 -4.07
C ASP A 74 14.98 11.92 -4.41
N GLU A 75 14.32 11.16 -5.29
CA GLU A 75 14.80 9.89 -5.82
C GLU A 75 15.09 9.97 -7.32
N ARG A 76 15.29 11.18 -7.86
CA ARG A 76 15.68 11.35 -9.25
C ARG A 76 17.07 10.78 -9.48
N ASP A 77 17.27 10.21 -10.67
CA ASP A 77 18.59 9.75 -11.13
C ASP A 77 19.56 10.92 -11.29
N ILE A 78 19.07 12.04 -11.84
CA ILE A 78 19.84 13.28 -12.00
C ILE A 78 19.30 14.33 -11.03
N ARG A 79 20.11 14.66 -10.02
CA ARG A 79 19.75 15.62 -8.95
C ARG A 79 20.44 16.97 -9.06
N SER A 80 21.48 17.07 -9.90
CA SER A 80 22.30 18.27 -10.09
C SER A 80 21.65 19.34 -10.98
N ALA A 81 20.58 18.98 -11.69
CA ALA A 81 19.83 19.89 -12.56
C ALA A 81 18.37 19.43 -12.68
N VAL A 82 17.48 20.37 -13.03
CA VAL A 82 16.09 20.08 -13.44
C VAL A 82 15.86 20.39 -14.90
N ALA A 83 16.76 21.13 -15.55
CA ALA A 83 16.52 21.68 -16.87
C ALA A 83 17.77 21.63 -17.76
N TRP A 84 17.56 21.40 -19.04
CA TRP A 84 18.54 21.45 -20.12
C TRP A 84 18.01 22.42 -21.17
N LEU A 85 18.31 23.70 -20.99
CA LEU A 85 17.73 24.79 -21.77
C LEU A 85 18.70 25.31 -22.82
N LEU A 86 18.18 25.75 -23.96
CA LEU A 86 18.96 26.50 -24.94
C LEU A 86 19.24 27.92 -24.42
N PRO A 87 20.46 28.45 -24.63
CA PRO A 87 20.81 29.81 -24.20
C PRO A 87 19.90 30.85 -24.88
N ALA A 88 19.74 32.00 -24.22
CA ALA A 88 19.01 33.11 -24.83
C ALA A 88 19.84 33.68 -25.99
N GLY A 89 19.27 33.69 -27.20
CA GLY A 89 20.00 34.14 -28.38
C GLY A 89 19.13 34.28 -29.62
N PRO A 90 19.63 34.96 -30.66
CA PRO A 90 18.91 35.15 -31.92
C PRO A 90 18.81 33.88 -32.75
N GLU A 91 19.73 32.92 -32.59
CA GLU A 91 19.73 31.64 -33.32
C GLU A 91 19.82 30.44 -32.36
N PRO A 92 18.73 29.66 -32.20
CA PRO A 92 18.74 28.46 -31.36
C PRO A 92 19.41 27.26 -32.04
N THR A 93 19.56 27.27 -33.37
CA THR A 93 20.16 26.19 -34.16
C THR A 93 21.67 26.10 -33.94
N GLY A 94 22.16 24.92 -33.55
CA GLY A 94 23.59 24.66 -33.31
C GLY A 94 24.08 24.96 -31.89
N SER A 95 23.25 25.54 -31.02
CA SER A 95 23.57 25.77 -29.62
C SER A 95 23.38 24.50 -28.79
N ALA A 96 24.34 24.19 -27.91
CA ALA A 96 24.19 23.13 -26.91
C ALA A 96 23.30 23.61 -25.75
N THR A 97 22.53 22.69 -25.15
CA THR A 97 21.73 22.97 -23.96
C THR A 97 22.63 23.16 -22.73
N GLN A 98 22.25 24.10 -21.87
CA GLN A 98 22.86 24.34 -20.56
C GLN A 98 22.07 23.62 -19.47
N ALA A 99 22.77 22.87 -18.63
CA ALA A 99 22.20 22.26 -17.44
C ALA A 99 21.96 23.33 -16.36
N ILE A 100 20.71 23.48 -15.93
CA ILE A 100 20.26 24.49 -14.98
C ILE A 100 19.45 23.80 -13.88
N ASP A 101 19.76 24.12 -12.63
CA ASP A 101 18.96 23.73 -11.49
C ASP A 101 18.07 24.88 -10.99
N LEU A 102 17.10 24.55 -10.14
CA LEU A 102 16.29 25.55 -9.46
C LEU A 102 17.14 26.32 -8.44
N LYS A 103 16.82 27.58 -8.25
CA LYS A 103 17.43 28.41 -7.20
C LYS A 103 17.20 27.76 -5.82
N GLY A 104 18.30 27.44 -5.15
CA GLY A 104 18.30 26.73 -3.86
C GLY A 104 18.33 25.20 -3.98
N GLY A 105 18.44 24.65 -5.18
CA GLY A 105 18.51 23.22 -5.46
C GLY A 105 17.14 22.62 -5.79
N GLY A 106 17.08 21.72 -6.78
CA GLY A 106 15.83 21.13 -7.28
C GLY A 106 14.96 20.50 -6.19
N HIS A 107 15.57 19.70 -5.30
CA HIS A 107 14.85 19.07 -4.18
C HIS A 107 14.24 20.09 -3.23
N ALA A 108 15.04 21.03 -2.72
CA ALA A 108 14.61 21.99 -1.73
C ALA A 108 13.55 22.95 -2.30
N ALA A 109 13.69 23.36 -3.56
CA ALA A 109 12.73 24.21 -4.25
C ALA A 109 11.38 23.50 -4.46
N ILE A 110 11.38 22.23 -4.93
CA ILE A 110 10.14 21.46 -5.11
C ILE A 110 9.47 21.15 -3.76
N ARG A 111 10.25 20.77 -2.74
CA ARG A 111 9.72 20.56 -1.38
C ARG A 111 9.05 21.81 -0.84
N ARG A 112 9.70 22.98 -0.98
CA ARG A 112 9.14 24.27 -0.60
C ARG A 112 7.87 24.59 -1.39
N PHE A 113 7.86 24.36 -2.70
CA PHE A 113 6.69 24.55 -3.54
C PHE A 113 5.50 23.76 -3.00
N VAL A 114 5.66 22.45 -2.75
CA VAL A 114 4.58 21.61 -2.21
C VAL A 114 4.08 22.12 -0.85
N GLN A 115 5.01 22.42 0.07
CA GLN A 115 4.69 22.89 1.43
C GLN A 115 3.97 24.25 1.46
N GLN A 116 4.24 25.12 0.48
CA GLN A 116 3.63 26.46 0.40
C GLN A 116 2.36 26.48 -0.46
N SER A 117 2.16 25.45 -1.30
CA SER A 117 1.00 25.33 -2.19
C SER A 117 -0.18 24.61 -1.55
N LEU A 118 0.07 23.74 -0.57
CA LEU A 118 -0.94 22.96 0.14
C LEU A 118 -0.94 23.24 1.66
N PRO A 119 -2.11 23.49 2.29
CA PRO A 119 -2.20 23.58 3.74
C PRO A 119 -1.95 22.21 4.39
N ALA A 120 -1.26 22.21 5.53
CA ALA A 120 -0.95 20.99 6.28
C ALA A 120 -1.92 20.78 7.46
N ASN A 121 -2.87 19.85 7.32
CA ASN A 121 -3.68 19.37 8.43
C ASN A 121 -3.13 18.03 8.95
N LYS A 122 -2.32 18.09 10.02
CA LYS A 122 -1.65 16.92 10.62
C LYS A 122 -2.60 15.88 11.24
N LYS A 123 -3.90 16.15 11.30
CA LYS A 123 -4.92 15.15 11.69
C LYS A 123 -5.30 14.21 10.54
N LEU A 124 -4.94 14.55 9.31
CA LEU A 124 -5.19 13.74 8.13
C LEU A 124 -4.07 12.73 7.88
N ARG A 125 -4.23 11.89 6.85
CA ARG A 125 -3.25 10.87 6.49
C ARG A 125 -1.92 11.50 6.07
N PRO A 126 -0.79 11.12 6.70
CA PRO A 126 0.53 11.61 6.31
C PRO A 126 0.99 10.92 5.02
N LEU A 127 1.13 11.67 3.93
CA LEU A 127 1.65 11.16 2.67
C LEU A 127 3.09 11.60 2.43
N GLN A 128 3.86 10.71 1.84
CA GLN A 128 5.20 10.99 1.32
C GLN A 128 5.17 11.01 -0.19
N ILE A 129 5.76 12.04 -0.78
CA ILE A 129 6.02 12.11 -2.21
C ILE A 129 7.44 11.62 -2.45
N ARG A 130 7.62 10.60 -3.28
CA ARG A 130 8.92 10.22 -3.83
C ARG A 130 9.04 10.77 -5.25
N LEU A 131 9.88 11.79 -5.43
CA LEU A 131 10.12 12.41 -6.71
C LEU A 131 11.05 11.52 -7.53
N LYS A 132 10.50 10.80 -8.51
CA LYS A 132 11.25 9.89 -9.38
C LYS A 132 11.87 10.62 -10.58
N GLY A 133 11.24 11.70 -11.03
CA GLY A 133 11.68 12.45 -12.21
C GLY A 133 11.13 13.88 -12.21
N CYS A 134 11.99 14.83 -12.58
CA CYS A 134 11.61 16.21 -12.88
C CYS A 134 12.64 16.77 -13.85
N SER A 135 12.28 16.85 -15.13
CA SER A 135 13.17 17.31 -16.19
C SER A 135 12.47 18.27 -17.14
N ILE A 136 13.23 19.26 -17.61
CA ILE A 136 12.87 20.18 -18.67
C ILE A 136 13.90 20.02 -19.78
N THR A 137 13.48 19.69 -20.99
CA THR A 137 14.36 19.60 -22.15
C THR A 137 13.88 20.54 -23.24
N GLU A 138 14.82 21.22 -23.89
CA GLU A 138 14.53 22.11 -25.01
C GLU A 138 15.19 21.63 -26.31
N THR A 139 14.50 21.83 -27.42
CA THR A 139 15.02 21.64 -28.78
C THR A 139 14.75 22.87 -29.64
N PRO A 140 15.59 23.15 -30.66
CA PRO A 140 15.32 24.24 -31.59
C PRO A 140 14.00 24.01 -32.34
N GLY A 141 13.17 25.05 -32.40
CA GLY A 141 11.93 25.09 -33.17
C GLY A 141 12.09 25.87 -34.49
N GLN A 142 10.98 26.06 -35.20
CA GLN A 142 10.96 26.87 -36.43
C GLN A 142 10.90 28.38 -36.12
N ALA A 143 11.35 29.21 -37.07
CA ALA A 143 11.19 30.67 -37.02
C ALA A 143 11.70 31.33 -35.72
N GLY A 144 12.86 30.91 -35.22
CA GLY A 144 13.45 31.47 -33.99
C GLY A 144 12.76 31.04 -32.69
N LYS A 145 11.93 29.98 -32.74
CA LYS A 145 11.31 29.39 -31.55
C LYS A 145 12.18 28.32 -30.92
N VAL A 146 11.90 28.05 -29.66
CA VAL A 146 12.41 26.93 -28.89
C VAL A 146 11.23 26.14 -28.36
N GLU A 147 11.25 24.82 -28.57
CA GLU A 147 10.24 23.89 -28.09
C GLU A 147 10.74 23.20 -26.83
N GLY A 148 9.95 23.30 -25.76
CA GLY A 148 10.26 22.75 -24.45
C GLY A 148 9.32 21.62 -24.06
N ARG A 149 9.87 20.61 -23.41
CA ARG A 149 9.11 19.51 -22.80
C ARG A 149 9.47 19.39 -21.34
N ILE A 150 8.45 19.39 -20.49
CA ILE A 150 8.55 19.10 -19.07
C ILE A 150 8.05 17.68 -18.83
N SER A 151 8.77 16.92 -18.02
CA SER A 151 8.37 15.59 -17.56
C SER A 151 8.52 15.51 -16.04
N VAL A 152 7.45 15.09 -15.37
CA VAL A 152 7.39 14.91 -13.91
C VAL A 152 6.90 13.50 -13.63
N SER A 153 7.59 12.78 -12.74
CA SER A 153 7.14 11.50 -12.20
C SER A 153 7.27 11.47 -10.68
N MET A 154 6.19 11.04 -10.02
CA MET A 154 6.06 10.99 -8.57
C MET A 154 5.41 9.68 -8.15
N GLU A 155 5.86 9.13 -7.03
CA GLU A 155 5.17 8.06 -6.32
C GLU A 155 4.62 8.62 -5.00
N PHE A 156 3.43 8.18 -4.61
CA PHE A 156 2.74 8.64 -3.41
C PHE A 156 2.53 7.47 -2.45
N ASP A 157 3.06 7.61 -1.24
CA ASP A 157 3.02 6.56 -0.23
C ASP A 157 2.37 7.06 1.05
N LEU A 158 1.52 6.24 1.66
CA LEU A 158 0.97 6.46 2.99
C LEU A 158 2.00 6.09 4.05
N GLN A 159 2.31 6.98 4.96
CA GLN A 159 3.14 6.66 6.12
C GLN A 159 2.30 5.96 7.19
N THR A 160 2.67 4.73 7.54
CA THR A 160 2.06 3.96 8.63
C THR A 160 3.11 3.57 9.66
N GLU A 161 2.69 3.11 10.83
CA GLU A 161 3.61 2.62 11.87
C GLU A 161 4.43 1.39 11.41
N ALA A 162 3.87 0.58 10.50
CA ALA A 162 4.54 -0.58 9.93
C ALA A 162 5.49 -0.23 8.76
N GLY A 163 5.49 1.03 8.31
CA GLY A 163 6.27 1.52 7.17
C GLY A 163 5.43 2.17 6.08
N PRO A 164 6.07 2.66 5.00
CA PRO A 164 5.39 3.29 3.89
C PRO A 164 4.60 2.26 3.06
N VAL A 165 3.35 2.59 2.75
CA VAL A 165 2.45 1.80 1.90
C VAL A 165 2.23 2.55 0.59
N HIS A 166 2.67 1.97 -0.52
CA HIS A 166 2.46 2.58 -1.83
C HIS A 166 0.97 2.68 -2.19
N LEU A 167 0.55 3.88 -2.59
CA LEU A 167 -0.82 4.20 -2.95
C LEU A 167 -0.99 4.26 -4.48
N THR A 168 -0.29 5.19 -5.12
CA THR A 168 -0.39 5.44 -6.56
C THR A 168 0.85 6.14 -7.11
N SER A 169 0.96 6.21 -8.44
CA SER A 169 2.01 6.91 -9.15
C SER A 169 1.45 7.89 -10.18
N TYR A 170 2.19 8.97 -10.42
CA TYR A 170 1.90 9.97 -11.43
C TYR A 170 3.05 10.05 -12.41
N THR A 171 2.74 10.11 -13.69
CA THR A 171 3.68 10.53 -14.73
C THR A 171 2.95 11.49 -15.66
N GLY A 172 3.49 12.69 -15.81
CA GLY A 172 2.89 13.73 -16.61
C GLY A 172 3.88 14.83 -16.97
N GLY A 173 3.35 15.94 -17.46
CA GLY A 173 4.15 17.04 -17.93
C GLY A 173 3.39 17.95 -18.87
N VAL A 174 4.08 18.99 -19.34
CA VAL A 174 3.55 19.95 -20.30
C VAL A 174 4.57 20.22 -21.40
N ARG A 175 4.08 20.69 -22.54
CA ARG A 175 4.92 21.27 -23.58
C ARG A 175 4.72 22.78 -23.59
N TYR A 176 5.76 23.51 -23.94
CA TYR A 176 5.69 24.94 -24.18
C TYR A 176 6.51 25.31 -25.41
N SER A 177 6.18 26.43 -26.02
CA SER A 177 6.99 27.07 -27.06
C SER A 177 7.36 28.47 -26.58
N ARG A 178 8.60 28.88 -26.82
CA ARG A 178 9.09 30.21 -26.43
C ARG A 178 9.88 30.85 -27.56
N ASP A 179 9.97 32.17 -27.52
CA ASP A 179 10.95 32.90 -28.32
C ASP A 179 12.38 32.59 -27.84
N ALA A 180 13.33 32.38 -28.76
CA ALA A 180 14.70 32.04 -28.41
C ALA A 180 15.37 33.10 -27.50
N ARG A 181 14.90 34.35 -27.49
CA ARG A 181 15.45 35.45 -26.69
C ARG A 181 14.94 35.50 -25.25
N HIS A 182 13.90 34.73 -24.90
CA HIS A 182 13.21 34.85 -23.61
C HIS A 182 12.94 33.50 -22.96
N HIS A 183 13.13 33.38 -21.64
CA HIS A 183 12.85 32.17 -20.85
C HIS A 183 11.60 32.27 -19.94
N ALA A 184 10.84 33.36 -20.02
CA ALA A 184 9.78 33.68 -19.06
C ALA A 184 8.68 32.62 -18.91
N VAL A 185 8.50 31.74 -19.90
CA VAL A 185 7.47 30.69 -19.88
C VAL A 185 7.91 29.38 -19.22
N VAL A 186 9.22 29.20 -18.98
CA VAL A 186 9.78 27.92 -18.50
C VAL A 186 9.32 27.62 -17.07
N GLU A 187 9.45 28.58 -16.16
CA GLU A 187 9.01 28.43 -14.76
C GLU A 187 7.50 28.23 -14.64
N PRO A 188 6.63 29.06 -15.27
CA PRO A 188 5.19 28.86 -15.21
C PRO A 188 4.76 27.48 -15.71
N ALA A 189 5.41 26.96 -16.76
CA ALA A 189 5.15 25.62 -17.28
C ALA A 189 5.56 24.52 -16.29
N LEU A 190 6.70 24.67 -15.60
CA LEU A 190 7.14 23.72 -14.56
C LEU A 190 6.16 23.73 -13.38
N ARG A 191 5.82 24.91 -12.89
CA ARG A 191 4.83 25.11 -11.82
C ARG A 191 3.49 24.50 -12.17
N GLN A 192 3.01 24.68 -13.40
CA GLN A 192 1.79 24.03 -13.88
C GLN A 192 1.91 22.50 -13.87
N SER A 193 3.05 21.95 -14.30
CA SER A 193 3.28 20.49 -14.28
C SER A 193 3.24 19.90 -12.88
N LEU A 194 3.89 20.56 -11.90
CA LEU A 194 3.88 20.15 -10.50
C LEU A 194 2.49 20.31 -9.87
N SER A 195 1.77 21.39 -10.20
CA SER A 195 0.40 21.61 -9.74
C SER A 195 -0.54 20.50 -10.19
N ARG A 196 -0.43 20.07 -11.46
CA ARG A 196 -1.20 18.94 -12.01
C ARG A 196 -0.92 17.61 -11.31
N ALA A 197 0.32 17.38 -10.86
CA ALA A 197 0.64 16.18 -10.08
C ALA A 197 -0.07 16.17 -8.71
N LEU A 198 -0.17 17.35 -8.07
CA LEU A 198 -0.86 17.51 -6.79
C LEU A 198 -2.39 17.46 -6.95
N GLU A 199 -2.94 18.03 -8.04
CA GLU A 199 -4.35 17.89 -8.42
C GLU A 199 -4.71 16.42 -8.66
N TYR A 200 -3.88 15.69 -9.40
CA TYR A 200 -4.06 14.25 -9.59
C TYR A 200 -4.12 13.48 -8.27
N LEU A 201 -3.18 13.76 -7.34
CA LEU A 201 -3.19 13.13 -6.02
C LEU A 201 -4.48 13.46 -5.25
N GLN A 202 -4.93 14.70 -5.31
CA GLN A 202 -6.16 15.14 -4.65
C GLN A 202 -7.38 14.37 -5.15
N ASP A 203 -7.54 14.28 -6.47
CA ASP A 203 -8.67 13.58 -7.09
C ASP A 203 -8.63 12.09 -6.76
N TRP A 204 -7.45 11.46 -6.89
CA TRP A 204 -7.25 10.06 -6.54
C TRP A 204 -7.58 9.78 -5.08
N MET A 205 -7.12 10.62 -4.15
CA MET A 205 -7.39 10.45 -2.72
C MET A 205 -8.88 10.57 -2.41
N ASN A 206 -9.58 11.53 -3.01
CA ASN A 206 -11.02 11.72 -2.82
C ASN A 206 -11.83 10.53 -3.36
N GLU A 207 -11.44 10.01 -4.53
CA GLU A 207 -12.09 8.85 -5.15
C GLU A 207 -11.86 7.57 -4.34
N GLN A 208 -10.64 7.38 -3.84
CA GLN A 208 -10.21 6.10 -3.26
C GLN A 208 -10.44 6.01 -1.75
N ALA A 209 -10.42 7.12 -1.00
CA ALA A 209 -10.60 7.11 0.45
C ALA A 209 -11.84 6.35 0.96
N PRO A 210 -13.03 6.40 0.32
CA PRO A 210 -14.21 5.68 0.82
C PRO A 210 -14.17 4.16 0.59
N HIS A 211 -13.35 3.64 -0.32
CA HIS A 211 -13.44 2.25 -0.81
C HIS A 211 -12.11 1.48 -0.80
N ASN A 212 -10.97 2.16 -0.66
CA ASN A 212 -9.67 1.53 -0.71
C ASN A 212 -9.23 1.07 0.69
N GLU A 213 -8.97 -0.23 0.85
CA GLU A 213 -8.57 -0.82 2.13
C GLU A 213 -7.28 -0.20 2.69
N LYS A 214 -6.32 0.17 1.83
CA LYS A 214 -5.08 0.84 2.24
C LYS A 214 -5.31 2.21 2.88
N LEU A 215 -6.46 2.82 2.61
CA LEU A 215 -6.85 4.13 3.14
C LEU A 215 -7.87 4.03 4.28
N ALA A 216 -8.26 2.82 4.67
CA ALA A 216 -9.22 2.62 5.73
C ALA A 216 -8.74 3.23 7.06
N ARG A 217 -9.68 3.83 7.78
CA ARG A 217 -9.43 4.54 9.05
C ARG A 217 -9.55 3.63 10.27
N GLY A 218 -10.09 2.44 10.08
CA GLY A 218 -10.31 1.47 11.14
C GLY A 218 -11.15 0.30 10.66
N VAL A 219 -11.37 -0.65 11.57
CA VAL A 219 -12.16 -1.86 11.36
C VAL A 219 -13.41 -1.80 12.24
N LYS A 220 -14.56 -2.12 11.66
CA LYS A 220 -15.84 -2.34 12.35
C LYS A 220 -16.21 -3.80 12.17
N ILE A 221 -16.46 -4.49 13.28
CA ILE A 221 -16.76 -5.92 13.29
C ILE A 221 -18.27 -6.11 13.46
N PHE A 222 -18.85 -6.92 12.58
CA PHE A 222 -20.23 -7.34 12.61
C PHE A 222 -20.29 -8.87 12.73
N PHE A 223 -21.37 -9.37 13.33
CA PHE A 223 -21.56 -10.80 13.54
C PHE A 223 -22.85 -11.27 12.91
N THR A 224 -22.81 -12.47 12.37
CA THR A 224 -24.00 -13.24 11.99
C THR A 224 -23.85 -14.65 12.55
N ASP A 225 -24.95 -15.28 12.91
CA ASP A 225 -24.95 -16.70 13.27
C ASP A 225 -25.38 -17.51 12.03
N TYR A 226 -24.51 -18.42 11.61
CA TYR A 226 -24.78 -19.30 10.48
C TYR A 226 -25.71 -20.43 10.91
N SER A 227 -26.75 -20.65 10.11
CA SER A 227 -27.62 -21.82 10.22
C SER A 227 -27.79 -22.48 8.86
N ASN A 228 -27.87 -23.81 8.89
CA ASN A 228 -28.28 -24.60 7.72
C ASN A 228 -29.10 -25.80 8.22
N PRO A 229 -30.43 -25.69 8.27
CA PRO A 229 -31.28 -26.77 8.79
C PRO A 229 -31.31 -28.00 7.88
N LEU A 230 -30.82 -27.89 6.64
CA LEU A 230 -30.78 -28.98 5.65
C LEU A 230 -29.44 -29.71 5.63
N ALA A 231 -28.49 -29.36 6.51
CA ALA A 231 -27.21 -30.04 6.61
C ALA A 231 -27.43 -31.50 7.06
N ILE A 232 -26.83 -32.44 6.31
CA ILE A 232 -27.04 -33.88 6.51
C ILE A 232 -26.05 -34.51 7.50
N ASP A 233 -24.92 -33.86 7.72
CA ASP A 233 -23.78 -34.33 8.52
C ASP A 233 -23.53 -33.46 9.77
N THR A 234 -24.16 -32.28 9.85
CA THR A 234 -23.87 -31.24 10.83
C THR A 234 -25.16 -30.66 11.39
N VAL A 235 -25.26 -30.54 12.71
CA VAL A 235 -26.32 -29.76 13.37
C VAL A 235 -25.74 -28.40 13.73
N TYR A 236 -26.31 -27.31 13.22
CA TYR A 236 -25.95 -25.95 13.63
C TYR A 236 -26.79 -25.50 14.82
N TYR A 237 -26.19 -24.72 15.71
CA TYR A 237 -26.83 -24.33 16.97
C TYR A 237 -28.04 -23.44 16.71
N SER A 238 -29.17 -23.81 17.30
CA SER A 238 -30.40 -23.04 17.30
C SER A 238 -31.23 -23.44 18.53
N PRO A 239 -31.72 -22.48 19.33
CA PRO A 239 -32.65 -22.76 20.44
C PRO A 239 -33.90 -23.52 19.99
N GLU A 240 -34.34 -23.29 18.74
CA GLU A 240 -35.50 -23.89 18.11
C GLU A 240 -35.23 -25.33 17.62
N ARG A 241 -33.96 -25.74 17.58
CA ARG A 241 -33.53 -27.07 17.16
C ARG A 241 -32.53 -27.68 18.15
N PRO A 242 -32.98 -28.08 19.36
CA PRO A 242 -32.16 -28.81 20.32
C PRO A 242 -31.79 -30.20 19.77
N LEU A 243 -30.65 -30.76 20.17
CA LEU A 243 -30.16 -32.08 19.77
C LEU A 243 -31.21 -33.19 20.01
N ARG A 244 -31.20 -34.18 19.13
CA ARG A 244 -31.99 -35.42 19.24
C ARG A 244 -31.06 -36.61 19.04
N TRP A 245 -31.48 -37.78 19.51
CA TRP A 245 -30.66 -38.99 19.40
C TRP A 245 -30.34 -39.43 17.97
N ASP A 246 -31.10 -38.96 16.98
CA ASP A 246 -30.83 -39.22 15.55
C ASP A 246 -29.66 -38.38 14.99
N ASP A 247 -29.17 -37.41 15.77
CA ASP A 247 -27.98 -36.62 15.42
C ASP A 247 -26.67 -37.34 15.78
N PHE A 248 -26.75 -38.50 16.45
CA PHE A 248 -25.60 -39.29 16.91
C PHE A 248 -25.44 -40.51 15.99
N LYS A 249 -24.77 -40.31 14.85
CA LYS A 249 -24.70 -41.30 13.77
C LYS A 249 -23.46 -42.20 13.82
N ALA A 250 -22.43 -41.78 14.56
CA ALA A 250 -21.22 -42.58 14.66
C ALA A 250 -21.46 -43.86 15.47
N ALA A 251 -20.71 -44.92 15.16
CA ALA A 251 -20.77 -46.17 15.91
C ALA A 251 -20.07 -46.02 17.28
N PRO A 252 -20.71 -46.41 18.39
CA PRO A 252 -20.07 -46.38 19.70
C PRO A 252 -18.90 -47.37 19.76
N SER A 253 -17.78 -46.96 20.36
CA SER A 253 -16.70 -47.90 20.65
C SER A 253 -17.16 -48.93 21.68
N ARG A 254 -16.97 -50.23 21.37
CA ARG A 254 -17.32 -51.34 22.27
C ARG A 254 -16.57 -51.30 23.60
N SER A 255 -15.39 -50.70 23.63
CA SER A 255 -14.56 -50.56 24.83
C SER A 255 -14.79 -49.25 25.60
N SER A 256 -15.61 -48.34 25.07
CA SER A 256 -15.88 -47.07 25.77
C SER A 256 -16.66 -47.31 27.05
N ARG A 257 -16.23 -46.68 28.15
CA ARG A 257 -16.97 -46.66 29.41
C ARG A 257 -18.12 -45.65 29.43
N PHE A 258 -18.15 -44.72 28.47
CA PHE A 258 -19.15 -43.66 28.40
C PHE A 258 -20.45 -44.14 27.74
N ALA A 259 -21.55 -43.46 28.05
CA ALA A 259 -22.90 -43.76 27.55
C ALA A 259 -23.14 -43.17 26.15
N ALA A 260 -22.65 -41.96 25.94
CA ALA A 260 -22.69 -41.21 24.69
C ALA A 260 -21.43 -40.33 24.58
N SER A 261 -21.24 -39.71 23.42
CA SER A 261 -20.29 -38.64 23.19
C SER A 261 -20.79 -37.77 22.06
N VAL A 262 -20.92 -36.47 22.33
CA VAL A 262 -21.18 -35.43 21.34
C VAL A 262 -19.87 -34.78 20.88
N PHE A 263 -19.82 -34.37 19.61
CA PHE A 263 -18.68 -33.67 19.04
C PHE A 263 -19.05 -32.23 18.61
N PRO A 264 -19.22 -31.31 19.58
CA PRO A 264 -19.52 -29.91 19.29
C PRO A 264 -18.24 -29.12 19.04
N SER A 265 -18.32 -28.11 18.19
CA SER A 265 -17.23 -27.19 17.93
C SER A 265 -17.75 -25.86 17.40
N PHE A 266 -16.85 -24.92 17.18
CA PHE A 266 -17.16 -23.70 16.46
C PHE A 266 -16.09 -23.31 15.45
N ALA A 267 -16.53 -22.59 14.43
CA ALA A 267 -15.70 -21.97 13.42
C ALA A 267 -16.29 -20.61 13.06
N TYR A 268 -15.59 -19.84 12.23
CA TYR A 268 -16.15 -18.64 11.62
C TYR A 268 -15.74 -18.53 10.16
N ARG A 269 -16.53 -17.79 9.38
CA ARG A 269 -16.16 -17.32 8.04
C ARG A 269 -16.15 -15.80 8.05
N GLY A 270 -15.02 -15.21 7.70
CA GLY A 270 -14.88 -13.76 7.53
C GLY A 270 -15.15 -13.31 6.11
N SER A 271 -15.79 -12.15 5.96
CA SER A 271 -15.84 -11.37 4.73
C SER A 271 -15.68 -9.90 5.06
N SER A 272 -14.89 -9.18 4.28
CA SER A 272 -14.67 -7.74 4.46
C SER A 272 -15.06 -6.95 3.22
N GLU A 273 -15.54 -5.74 3.46
CA GLU A 273 -15.73 -4.69 2.47
C GLU A 273 -15.35 -3.34 3.05
N VAL A 274 -15.06 -2.34 2.20
CA VAL A 274 -14.75 -1.00 2.67
C VAL A 274 -15.94 -0.08 2.41
N VAL A 275 -16.51 0.45 3.49
CA VAL A 275 -17.69 1.33 3.46
C VAL A 275 -17.33 2.61 4.19
N GLU A 276 -17.46 3.74 3.51
CA GLU A 276 -17.16 5.08 4.05
C GLU A 276 -15.76 5.16 4.71
N GLY A 277 -14.77 4.49 4.11
CA GLY A 277 -13.40 4.46 4.60
C GLY A 277 -13.20 3.67 5.90
N TYR A 278 -14.10 2.73 6.22
CA TYR A 278 -13.93 1.74 7.28
C TYR A 278 -14.02 0.33 6.69
N ILE A 279 -13.18 -0.58 7.18
CA ILE A 279 -13.32 -2.00 6.87
C ILE A 279 -14.50 -2.53 7.69
N HIS A 280 -15.55 -2.95 7.02
CA HIS A 280 -16.68 -3.66 7.60
C HIS A 280 -16.37 -5.15 7.51
N LEU A 281 -15.93 -5.74 8.63
CA LEU A 281 -15.65 -7.16 8.73
C LEU A 281 -16.88 -7.88 9.29
N THR A 282 -17.50 -8.73 8.48
CA THR A 282 -18.58 -9.60 8.92
C THR A 282 -18.02 -10.98 9.24
N LEU A 283 -18.20 -11.42 10.49
CA LEU A 283 -17.85 -12.75 10.97
C LEU A 283 -19.11 -13.59 11.08
N SER A 284 -19.24 -14.58 10.19
CA SER A 284 -20.31 -15.57 10.23
C SER A 284 -19.89 -16.71 11.16
N MET A 285 -20.41 -16.68 12.39
CA MET A 285 -20.13 -17.64 13.44
C MET A 285 -20.88 -18.94 13.19
N ARG A 286 -20.18 -20.06 13.34
CA ARG A 286 -20.71 -21.42 13.12
C ARG A 286 -20.50 -22.19 14.41
N VAL A 287 -21.56 -22.37 15.17
CA VAL A 287 -21.57 -23.28 16.33
C VAL A 287 -22.26 -24.56 15.86
N TYR A 288 -21.59 -25.70 15.95
CA TYR A 288 -22.10 -26.92 15.34
C TYR A 288 -21.74 -28.21 16.09
N VAL A 289 -22.49 -29.28 15.80
CA VAL A 289 -22.19 -30.66 16.18
C VAL A 289 -21.99 -31.49 14.92
N LEU A 290 -20.91 -32.28 14.87
CA LEU A 290 -20.67 -33.24 13.78
C LEU A 290 -21.39 -34.56 14.09
N MET A 291 -22.39 -34.91 13.28
CA MET A 291 -23.24 -36.07 13.53
C MET A 291 -22.48 -37.39 13.41
N GLU A 292 -21.61 -37.50 12.41
CA GLU A 292 -20.79 -38.70 12.14
C GLU A 292 -19.61 -38.88 13.10
N ASN A 293 -19.41 -37.93 14.02
CA ASN A 293 -18.42 -38.01 15.11
C ASN A 293 -19.09 -38.17 16.47
N SER A 294 -20.42 -38.05 16.53
CA SER A 294 -21.21 -38.16 17.75
C SER A 294 -21.88 -39.53 17.82
N TRP A 295 -21.84 -40.20 18.98
CA TRP A 295 -22.39 -41.54 19.16
C TRP A 295 -23.14 -41.70 20.48
N VAL A 296 -24.06 -42.68 20.53
CA VAL A 296 -24.76 -43.08 21.74
C VAL A 296 -24.91 -44.61 21.78
N LYS A 297 -24.77 -45.23 22.95
CA LYS A 297 -25.10 -46.64 23.11
C LYS A 297 -26.63 -46.83 23.05
N PRO A 298 -27.15 -47.83 22.31
CA PRO A 298 -28.59 -48.01 22.16
C PRO A 298 -29.36 -48.07 23.50
N ALA A 299 -28.80 -48.73 24.51
CA ALA A 299 -29.40 -48.86 25.84
C ALA A 299 -29.33 -47.59 26.71
N SER A 300 -28.65 -46.54 26.24
CA SER A 300 -28.38 -45.30 26.98
C SER A 300 -29.13 -44.09 26.40
N ARG A 301 -30.09 -44.34 25.50
CA ARG A 301 -30.94 -43.30 24.90
C ARG A 301 -32.05 -42.91 25.88
N ASP A 302 -31.76 -41.96 26.77
CA ASP A 302 -32.75 -41.38 27.69
C ASP A 302 -32.71 -39.83 27.66
N ALA A 303 -33.73 -39.18 28.23
CA ALA A 303 -33.86 -37.73 28.18
C ALA A 303 -32.81 -36.99 29.02
N TYR A 304 -32.31 -37.62 30.09
CA TYR A 304 -31.32 -37.03 30.98
C TYR A 304 -29.93 -37.03 30.33
N GLY A 305 -29.53 -38.15 29.72
CA GLY A 305 -28.32 -38.25 28.91
C GLY A 305 -28.35 -37.29 27.73
N LEU A 306 -29.48 -37.17 27.03
CA LEU A 306 -29.59 -36.22 25.92
C LEU A 306 -29.42 -34.77 26.40
N ASN A 307 -29.96 -34.44 27.58
CA ASN A 307 -29.73 -33.13 28.19
C ASN A 307 -28.25 -32.90 28.49
N HIS A 308 -27.53 -33.89 29.01
CA HIS A 308 -26.09 -33.78 29.26
C HIS A 308 -25.30 -33.44 27.98
N GLU A 309 -25.57 -34.15 26.89
CA GLU A 309 -24.95 -33.88 25.58
C GLU A 309 -25.37 -32.51 25.00
N GLN A 310 -26.63 -32.12 25.17
CA GLN A 310 -27.12 -30.80 24.76
C GLN A 310 -26.34 -29.68 25.46
N ARG A 311 -26.05 -29.82 26.76
CA ARG A 311 -25.28 -28.82 27.51
C ARG A 311 -23.85 -28.64 27.02
N HIS A 312 -23.20 -29.66 26.47
CA HIS A 312 -21.93 -29.47 25.77
C HIS A 312 -22.09 -28.52 24.58
N PHE A 313 -23.15 -28.68 23.78
CA PHE A 313 -23.41 -27.81 22.65
C PHE A 313 -23.68 -26.36 23.08
N ASP A 314 -24.43 -26.18 24.17
CA ASP A 314 -24.70 -24.88 24.79
C ASP A 314 -23.45 -24.20 25.33
N LEU A 315 -22.51 -24.95 25.93
CA LEU A 315 -21.23 -24.41 26.37
C LEU A 315 -20.42 -23.86 25.20
N VAL A 316 -20.41 -24.54 24.04
CA VAL A 316 -19.73 -24.03 22.85
C VAL A 316 -20.38 -22.73 22.35
N LYS A 317 -21.72 -22.61 22.41
CA LYS A 317 -22.41 -21.34 22.12
C LYS A 317 -21.98 -20.23 23.08
N LEU A 318 -21.94 -20.49 24.38
CA LEU A 318 -21.50 -19.49 25.38
C LEU A 318 -20.08 -18.99 25.12
N VAL A 319 -19.16 -19.89 24.78
CA VAL A 319 -17.78 -19.52 24.43
C VAL A 319 -17.75 -18.63 23.19
N VAL A 320 -18.59 -18.90 22.19
CA VAL A 320 -18.72 -18.04 21.00
C VAL A 320 -19.29 -16.66 21.35
N GLU A 321 -20.27 -16.56 22.23
CA GLU A 321 -20.81 -15.25 22.63
C GLU A 321 -19.79 -14.42 23.41
N ARG A 322 -18.98 -15.05 24.27
CA ARG A 322 -17.83 -14.40 24.93
C ARG A 322 -16.76 -13.97 23.93
N PHE A 323 -16.49 -14.79 22.91
CA PHE A 323 -15.58 -14.42 21.82
C PHE A 323 -16.07 -13.17 21.08
N LYS A 324 -17.36 -13.10 20.74
CA LYS A 324 -17.97 -11.91 20.12
C LYS A 324 -17.80 -10.67 21.01
N GLN A 325 -18.08 -10.77 22.30
CA GLN A 325 -17.90 -9.65 23.25
C GLN A 325 -16.44 -9.18 23.30
N GLN A 326 -15.49 -10.12 23.35
CA GLN A 326 -14.07 -9.79 23.36
C GLN A 326 -13.64 -9.04 22.10
N LEU A 327 -14.11 -9.49 20.94
CA LEU A 327 -13.86 -8.81 19.66
C LEU A 327 -14.50 -7.41 19.61
N GLN A 328 -15.67 -7.21 20.22
CA GLN A 328 -16.33 -5.90 20.25
C GLN A 328 -15.65 -4.91 21.21
N ALA A 329 -15.01 -5.41 22.26
CA ALA A 329 -14.37 -4.57 23.28
C ALA A 329 -13.02 -3.97 22.83
N GLN A 330 -12.43 -4.48 21.74
CA GLN A 330 -11.10 -4.10 21.29
C GLN A 330 -11.14 -3.28 20.00
N ARG A 331 -10.06 -2.50 19.77
CA ARG A 331 -9.81 -1.84 18.48
C ARG A 331 -8.74 -2.61 17.72
N TYR A 332 -8.99 -2.88 16.45
CA TYR A 332 -8.07 -3.61 15.59
C TYR A 332 -7.35 -2.66 14.62
N PRO A 333 -6.02 -2.77 14.49
CA PRO A 333 -5.28 -2.06 13.46
C PRO A 333 -5.67 -2.58 12.08
N VAL A 334 -5.83 -1.67 11.12
CA VAL A 334 -6.11 -2.00 9.71
C VAL A 334 -5.04 -2.94 9.12
N ALA A 335 -3.78 -2.80 9.57
CA ALA A 335 -2.67 -3.60 9.07
C ALA A 335 -2.72 -5.08 9.48
N ASP A 336 -3.36 -5.44 10.59
CA ASP A 336 -3.27 -6.80 11.16
C ASP A 336 -4.54 -7.27 11.91
N TYR A 337 -5.71 -6.76 11.54
CA TYR A 337 -6.95 -7.20 12.18
C TYR A 337 -7.19 -8.72 12.01
N ASN A 338 -6.85 -9.27 10.84
CA ASN A 338 -7.01 -10.70 10.55
C ASN A 338 -6.12 -11.57 11.45
N GLY A 339 -4.86 -11.20 11.64
CA GLY A 339 -3.92 -11.95 12.49
C GLY A 339 -4.39 -11.98 13.94
N LEU A 340 -4.76 -10.82 14.48
CA LEU A 340 -5.24 -10.71 15.86
C LEU A 340 -6.55 -11.49 16.11
N ILE A 341 -7.49 -11.44 15.17
CA ILE A 341 -8.74 -12.22 15.26
C ILE A 341 -8.45 -13.72 15.20
N ALA A 342 -7.52 -14.16 14.34
CA ALA A 342 -7.12 -15.56 14.27
C ALA A 342 -6.45 -16.06 15.57
N THR A 343 -5.60 -15.25 16.19
CA THR A 343 -5.02 -15.56 17.51
C THR A 343 -6.10 -15.67 18.58
N GLN A 344 -7.01 -14.69 18.64
CA GLN A 344 -8.09 -14.70 19.62
C GLN A 344 -9.01 -15.91 19.44
N TYR A 345 -9.30 -16.31 18.19
CA TYR A 345 -10.04 -17.54 17.89
C TYR A 345 -9.37 -18.78 18.48
N ILE A 346 -8.05 -18.94 18.34
CA ILE A 346 -7.32 -20.09 18.91
C ILE A 346 -7.44 -20.12 20.44
N ASP A 347 -7.40 -18.95 21.09
CA ASP A 347 -7.53 -18.88 22.54
C ASP A 347 -8.95 -19.28 23.00
N PHE A 348 -10.00 -18.82 22.32
CA PHE A 348 -11.36 -19.25 22.61
C PHE A 348 -11.63 -20.71 22.24
N PHE A 349 -10.94 -21.25 21.23
CA PHE A 349 -10.96 -22.68 20.94
C PHE A 349 -10.37 -23.50 22.09
N ARG A 350 -9.30 -23.02 22.74
CA ARG A 350 -8.76 -23.66 23.94
C ARG A 350 -9.70 -23.49 25.15
N GLU A 351 -10.33 -22.33 25.30
CA GLU A 351 -11.36 -22.12 26.35
C GLU A 351 -12.53 -23.08 26.19
N MET A 352 -13.00 -23.28 24.96
CA MET A 352 -14.05 -24.24 24.62
C MET A 352 -13.73 -25.66 25.12
N ASN A 353 -12.49 -26.13 24.95
CA ASN A 353 -12.10 -27.44 25.44
C ASN A 353 -12.07 -27.47 26.98
N LYS A 354 -11.47 -26.45 27.61
CA LYS A 354 -11.38 -26.36 29.07
C LYS A 354 -12.74 -26.34 29.76
N VAL A 355 -13.72 -25.59 29.23
CA VAL A 355 -15.04 -25.50 29.85
C VAL A 355 -15.83 -26.80 29.72
N GLN A 356 -15.67 -27.52 28.61
CA GLN A 356 -16.27 -28.84 28.42
C GLN A 356 -15.63 -29.88 29.36
N GLU A 357 -14.30 -29.88 29.47
CA GLU A 357 -13.58 -30.76 30.42
C GLU A 357 -13.97 -30.49 31.88
N ALA A 358 -14.14 -29.21 32.26
CA ALA A 358 -14.59 -28.84 33.60
C ALA A 358 -16.01 -29.33 33.87
N TYR A 359 -16.92 -29.14 32.91
CA TYR A 359 -18.29 -29.62 33.00
C TYR A 359 -18.36 -31.15 33.13
N ASP A 360 -17.61 -31.89 32.31
CA ASP A 360 -17.46 -33.35 32.42
C ASP A 360 -16.92 -33.77 33.79
N GLY A 361 -15.83 -33.14 34.24
CA GLY A 361 -15.18 -33.46 35.50
C GLY A 361 -16.07 -33.22 36.72
N GLU A 362 -16.77 -32.09 36.77
CA GLU A 362 -17.62 -31.70 37.89
C GLU A 362 -18.94 -32.47 37.94
N THR A 363 -19.50 -32.83 36.78
CA THR A 363 -20.70 -33.66 36.69
C THR A 363 -20.39 -35.15 36.78
N GLY A 364 -19.11 -35.54 36.77
CA GLY A 364 -18.69 -36.94 36.70
C GLY A 364 -19.22 -37.61 35.43
N HIS A 365 -19.10 -36.94 34.28
CA HIS A 365 -19.66 -37.36 32.99
C HIS A 365 -21.18 -37.62 33.08
N GLY A 366 -21.90 -36.69 33.70
CA GLY A 366 -23.35 -36.76 33.89
C GLY A 366 -23.82 -37.68 35.03
N LEU A 367 -22.95 -38.37 35.76
CA LEU A 367 -23.36 -39.25 36.87
C LEU A 367 -23.85 -38.49 38.11
N ASN A 368 -23.33 -37.28 38.33
CA ASN A 368 -23.70 -36.42 39.45
C ASN A 368 -24.85 -35.48 39.07
N ARG A 369 -26.09 -35.93 39.32
CA ARG A 369 -27.32 -35.18 39.02
C ARG A 369 -27.39 -33.80 39.69
N ALA A 370 -26.88 -33.66 40.91
CA ALA A 370 -26.90 -32.39 41.61
C ALA A 370 -25.93 -31.37 40.98
N ALA A 371 -24.74 -31.82 40.56
CA ALA A 371 -23.80 -30.98 39.81
C ALA A 371 -24.34 -30.62 38.42
N GLN A 372 -24.93 -31.59 37.71
CA GLN A 372 -25.60 -31.39 36.43
C GLN A 372 -26.66 -30.28 36.52
N GLN A 373 -27.52 -30.33 37.55
CA GLN A 373 -28.56 -29.32 37.72
C GLN A 373 -27.99 -27.91 37.95
N ARG A 374 -26.93 -27.78 38.76
CA ARG A 374 -26.25 -26.47 38.94
C ARG A 374 -25.66 -25.94 37.63
N TRP A 375 -25.06 -26.82 36.82
CA TRP A 375 -24.57 -26.45 35.50
C TRP A 375 -25.69 -26.07 34.54
N ASN A 376 -26.83 -26.78 34.56
CA ASN A 376 -28.00 -26.44 33.77
C ASN A 376 -28.48 -25.02 34.06
N GLU A 377 -28.65 -24.69 35.35
CA GLU A 377 -29.08 -23.36 35.80
C GLU A 377 -28.09 -22.27 35.40
N LYS A 378 -26.78 -22.52 35.58
CA LYS A 378 -25.71 -21.61 35.18
C LYS A 378 -25.72 -21.34 33.67
N ILE A 379 -25.71 -22.41 32.86
CA ILE A 379 -25.71 -22.32 31.40
C ILE A 379 -26.95 -21.56 30.91
N ASP A 380 -28.13 -21.89 31.45
CA ASP A 380 -29.37 -21.22 31.08
C ASP A 380 -29.38 -19.73 31.47
N ALA A 381 -28.84 -19.39 32.63
CA ALA A 381 -28.71 -17.99 33.06
C ALA A 381 -27.78 -17.19 32.14
N GLU A 382 -26.65 -17.78 31.74
CA GLU A 382 -25.73 -17.14 30.81
C GLU A 382 -26.32 -17.03 29.40
N LEU A 383 -27.01 -18.06 28.88
CA LEU A 383 -27.65 -17.99 27.57
C LEU A 383 -28.73 -16.89 27.52
N ARG A 384 -29.49 -16.73 28.62
CA ARG A 384 -30.46 -15.62 28.76
C ARG A 384 -29.78 -14.25 28.79
N SER A 385 -28.62 -14.11 29.45
CA SER A 385 -27.92 -12.82 29.47
C SER A 385 -27.40 -12.39 28.09
N PHE A 386 -27.17 -13.36 27.20
CA PHE A 386 -26.87 -13.13 25.79
C PHE A 386 -28.12 -13.03 24.88
N GLY A 387 -29.33 -13.15 25.42
CA GLY A 387 -30.57 -13.14 24.63
C GLY A 387 -30.74 -14.34 23.70
N ILE A 388 -30.04 -15.45 23.96
CA ILE A 388 -30.12 -16.68 23.16
C ILE A 388 -31.28 -17.57 23.60
N LYS A 389 -31.68 -17.48 24.87
CA LYS A 389 -32.80 -18.22 25.44
C LYS A 389 -33.74 -17.21 26.10
N GLU A 390 -35.05 -17.48 26.04
CA GLU A 390 -36.09 -16.71 26.75
C GLU A 390 -36.07 -16.97 28.27
#